data_AF-A0A1H6AQ02-F1
#
_entry.id   AF-A0A1H6AQ02-F1
#
_cell.length_a   1.000
_cell.length_b   1.000
_cell.length_c   1.000
_cell.angle_alpha   90.00
_cell.angle_beta   90.00
_cell.angle_gamma   90.00
#
_symmetry.space_group_name_H-M   'P 1'
#
loop_
_entity.id
_entity.type
_entity.pdbx_description
1 polymer ?
#
loop_
_entity_poly.entity_id
_entity_poly.type
_entity_poly.pdbx_seq_one_letter_code
_entity_poly.pdbx_strand_id
1 'polypeptide(L)'
;MKLLHTTLLLIFNLTIFAQSNAFAGDYNRTFSKEGDHLIEYKLTLHQDGTFVFHSYSKIKNGVPPEVNKYGKGKWTAKDNVITFSSNKQEDFDAKYKLHFNNSKARFVTKNPRDKSDRIIKTKLTFVDSEIQWIQRLDVFKI
;
A
#
# COMPACT_ATOMS: atom_id res chain seq x y z
N MET A 1 -20.39 -25.10 -36.46
CA MET A 1 -20.35 -23.62 -36.27
C MET A 1 -20.74 -23.17 -34.87
N LYS A 2 -21.73 -23.80 -34.19
CA LYS A 2 -22.12 -23.42 -32.81
C LYS A 2 -20.99 -23.51 -31.77
N LEU A 3 -20.10 -24.52 -31.87
CA LEU A 3 -19.00 -24.72 -30.92
C LEU A 3 -17.88 -23.67 -31.01
N LEU A 4 -17.67 -23.09 -32.20
CA LEU A 4 -16.65 -22.07 -32.45
C LEU A 4 -17.05 -20.71 -31.88
N HIS A 5 -18.36 -20.45 -31.80
CA HIS A 5 -18.88 -19.20 -31.27
C HIS A 5 -18.91 -19.20 -29.74
N THR A 6 -19.16 -20.36 -29.11
CA THR A 6 -19.06 -20.52 -27.65
C THR A 6 -17.63 -20.44 -27.13
N THR A 7 -16.65 -20.99 -27.84
CA THR A 7 -15.23 -20.86 -27.45
C THR A 7 -14.73 -19.42 -27.55
N LEU A 8 -15.14 -18.66 -28.57
CA LEU A 8 -14.75 -17.25 -28.72
C LEU A 8 -15.31 -16.36 -27.59
N LEU A 9 -16.54 -16.63 -27.13
CA LEU A 9 -17.15 -15.91 -26.01
C LEU A 9 -16.45 -16.20 -24.67
N LEU A 10 -15.88 -17.39 -24.51
CA LEU A 10 -15.17 -17.78 -23.28
C LEU A 10 -13.83 -17.03 -23.13
N ILE A 11 -13.14 -16.77 -24.24
CA ILE A 11 -11.80 -16.14 -24.25
C ILE A 11 -11.90 -14.64 -23.93
N PHE A 12 -12.98 -13.97 -24.33
CA PHE A 12 -13.17 -12.54 -24.04
C PHE A 12 -13.39 -12.21 -22.55
N ASN A 13 -13.87 -13.17 -21.76
CA ASN A 13 -14.04 -12.96 -20.31
C ASN A 13 -12.72 -13.10 -19.52
N LEU A 14 -11.67 -13.66 -20.12
CA LEU A 14 -10.40 -13.92 -19.44
C LEU A 14 -9.38 -12.77 -19.57
N THR A 15 -9.61 -11.80 -20.47
CA THR A 15 -8.61 -10.75 -20.77
C THR A 15 -8.67 -9.52 -19.86
N ILE A 16 -9.61 -9.45 -18.90
CA ILE A 16 -9.80 -8.26 -18.06
C ILE A 16 -8.74 -8.14 -16.93
N PHE A 17 -7.98 -9.20 -16.63
CA PHE A 17 -7.00 -9.20 -15.52
C PHE A 17 -5.55 -8.92 -15.91
N ALA A 18 -5.26 -8.58 -17.17
CA ALA A 18 -3.87 -8.46 -17.65
C ALA A 18 -3.22 -7.08 -17.43
N GLN A 19 -3.97 -6.06 -17.00
CA GLN A 19 -3.34 -4.79 -16.61
C GLN A 19 -2.76 -4.93 -15.20
N SER A 20 -1.47 -5.26 -15.12
CA SER A 20 -0.76 -5.17 -13.85
C SER A 20 -0.88 -3.74 -13.32
N ASN A 21 -1.56 -3.59 -12.19
CA ASN A 21 -1.78 -2.28 -11.61
C ASN A 21 -0.41 -1.79 -11.11
N ALA A 22 0.15 -0.73 -11.72
CA ALA A 22 1.49 -0.22 -11.40
C ALA A 22 1.67 0.12 -9.90
N PHE A 23 0.56 0.28 -9.19
CA PHE A 23 0.47 0.50 -7.76
C PHE A 23 0.68 -0.77 -6.92
N ALA A 24 0.27 -1.96 -7.40
CA ALA A 24 0.40 -3.20 -6.63
C ALA A 24 1.88 -3.54 -6.37
N GLY A 25 2.15 -4.16 -5.22
CA GLY A 25 3.49 -4.55 -4.78
C GLY A 25 3.79 -4.16 -3.33
N ASP A 26 5.03 -4.42 -2.94
CA ASP A 26 5.52 -4.17 -1.58
C ASP A 26 6.21 -2.82 -1.48
N TYR A 27 5.98 -2.16 -0.34
CA TYR A 27 6.55 -0.88 0.01
C TYR A 27 7.14 -0.92 1.40
N ASN A 28 8.26 -0.23 1.61
CA ASN A 28 8.87 -0.11 2.92
C ASN A 28 9.37 1.30 3.24
N ARG A 29 9.55 1.56 4.54
CA ARG A 29 10.42 2.62 5.02
C ARG A 29 10.97 2.25 6.39
N THR A 30 12.27 2.40 6.54
CA THR A 30 12.97 2.19 7.82
C THR A 30 13.60 3.50 8.26
N PHE A 31 13.37 3.84 9.52
CA PHE A 31 14.10 4.88 10.25
C PHE A 31 14.88 4.18 11.34
N SER A 32 16.19 4.26 11.30
CA SER A 32 17.05 3.66 12.31
C SER A 32 18.12 4.64 12.77
N LYS A 33 18.44 4.56 14.06
CA LYS A 33 19.70 5.04 14.63
C LYS A 33 20.32 3.85 15.33
N GLU A 34 21.51 3.46 14.89
CA GLU A 34 22.21 2.28 15.39
C GLU A 34 22.28 2.29 16.92
N GLY A 35 21.80 1.21 17.55
CA GLY A 35 21.80 1.05 19.01
C GLY A 35 20.70 1.77 19.80
N ASP A 36 19.89 2.63 19.18
CA ASP A 36 18.93 3.49 19.90
C ASP A 36 17.47 3.25 19.49
N HIS A 37 17.13 3.51 18.22
CA HIS A 37 15.74 3.54 17.76
C HIS A 37 15.61 2.89 16.38
N LEU A 38 14.56 2.09 16.20
CA LEU A 38 14.16 1.47 14.95
C LEU A 38 12.67 1.67 14.76
N ILE A 39 12.26 2.20 13.62
CA ILE A 39 10.86 2.27 13.19
C ILE A 39 10.79 1.76 11.76
N GLU A 40 9.98 0.76 11.52
CA GLU A 40 9.76 0.18 10.21
C GLU A 40 8.28 0.25 9.82
N TYR A 41 8.05 0.59 8.57
CA TYR A 41 6.75 0.58 7.94
C TYR A 41 6.80 -0.37 6.75
N LYS A 42 5.87 -1.31 6.69
CA LYS A 42 5.67 -2.22 5.56
C LYS A 42 4.24 -2.10 5.08
N LEU A 43 4.05 -1.95 3.79
CA LEU A 43 2.75 -1.88 3.13
C LEU A 43 2.78 -2.77 1.90
N THR A 44 1.83 -3.69 1.79
CA THR A 44 1.62 -4.51 0.59
C THR A 44 0.29 -4.12 -0.02
N LEU A 45 0.32 -3.77 -1.31
CA LEU A 45 -0.89 -3.57 -2.13
C LEU A 45 -1.07 -4.80 -3.03
N HIS A 46 -2.04 -5.65 -2.71
CA HIS A 46 -2.36 -6.84 -3.50
C HIS A 46 -3.14 -6.47 -4.77
N GLN A 47 -2.97 -7.24 -5.84
CA GLN A 47 -3.63 -7.00 -7.13
C GLN A 47 -5.15 -7.13 -7.08
N ASP A 48 -5.68 -7.89 -6.12
CA ASP A 48 -7.11 -8.08 -5.88
C ASP A 48 -7.80 -6.88 -5.21
N GLY A 49 -7.05 -5.79 -4.96
CA GLY A 49 -7.55 -4.59 -4.32
C GLY A 49 -7.54 -4.67 -2.79
N THR A 50 -6.87 -5.64 -2.18
CA THR A 50 -6.65 -5.69 -0.73
C THR A 50 -5.26 -5.14 -0.35
N PHE A 51 -5.10 -4.71 0.90
CA PHE A 51 -3.81 -4.28 1.43
C PHE A 51 -3.56 -4.80 2.85
N VAL A 52 -2.28 -4.88 3.20
CA VAL A 52 -1.82 -5.12 4.57
C VAL A 52 -0.74 -4.10 4.93
N PHE A 53 -0.85 -3.54 6.12
CA PHE A 53 0.08 -2.58 6.68
C PHE A 53 0.61 -3.05 8.04
N HIS A 54 1.91 -2.89 8.26
CA HIS A 54 2.58 -3.15 9.53
C HIS A 54 3.49 -1.97 9.88
N SER A 55 3.27 -1.40 11.06
CA SER A 55 4.23 -0.52 11.73
C SER A 55 4.86 -1.27 12.89
N TYR A 56 6.18 -1.36 12.84
CA TYR A 56 7.03 -1.85 13.91
C TYR A 56 7.83 -0.69 14.49
N SER A 57 7.95 -0.61 15.81
CA SER A 57 8.89 0.30 16.44
C SER A 57 9.56 -0.35 17.65
N LYS A 58 10.87 -0.22 17.73
CA LYS A 58 11.68 -0.59 18.88
C LYS A 58 12.51 0.62 19.31
N ILE A 59 12.24 1.12 20.51
CA ILE A 59 12.82 2.35 21.05
C ILE A 59 13.50 1.99 22.37
N LYS A 60 14.83 2.13 22.43
CA LYS A 60 15.58 1.98 23.68
C LYS A 60 15.04 2.94 24.73
N ASN A 61 14.76 2.43 25.92
CA ASN A 61 14.11 3.15 27.02
C ASN A 61 12.69 3.68 26.70
N GLY A 62 12.08 3.23 25.59
CA GLY A 62 10.66 3.50 25.32
C GLY A 62 9.76 2.70 26.25
N VAL A 63 8.57 3.24 26.55
CA VAL A 63 7.53 2.54 27.31
C VAL A 63 6.25 2.53 26.48
N PRO A 64 5.85 1.39 25.89
CA PRO A 64 6.60 0.13 25.84
C PRO A 64 7.84 0.22 24.92
N PRO A 65 8.86 -0.64 25.13
CA PRO A 65 10.10 -0.60 24.34
C PRO A 65 9.90 -1.12 22.92
N GLU A 66 8.87 -1.92 22.69
CA GLU A 66 8.53 -2.50 21.41
C GLU A 66 7.02 -2.40 21.16
N VAL A 67 6.65 -1.96 19.96
CA VAL A 67 5.25 -1.79 19.55
C VAL A 67 5.07 -2.34 18.15
N ASN A 68 3.98 -3.10 17.98
CA ASN A 68 3.49 -3.57 16.70
C ASN A 68 2.08 -3.03 16.47
N LYS A 69 1.84 -2.43 15.30
CA LYS A 69 0.52 -1.95 14.87
C LYS A 69 0.23 -2.46 13.48
N TYR A 70 -0.96 -3.02 13.28
CA TYR A 70 -1.36 -3.61 11.99
C TYR A 70 -2.67 -3.01 11.49
N GLY A 71 -2.77 -2.88 10.17
CA GLY A 71 -4.00 -2.55 9.46
C GLY A 71 -4.14 -3.42 8.22
N LYS A 72 -5.38 -3.67 7.81
CA LYS A 72 -5.71 -4.33 6.55
C LYS A 72 -7.01 -3.73 6.00
N GLY A 73 -7.32 -4.02 4.75
CA GLY A 73 -8.55 -3.59 4.12
C GLY A 73 -8.44 -3.57 2.61
N LYS A 74 -9.20 -2.68 1.98
CA LYS A 74 -9.24 -2.53 0.53
C LYS A 74 -8.62 -1.22 0.08
N TRP A 75 -8.07 -1.21 -1.12
CA TRP A 75 -7.57 -0.01 -1.78
C TRP A 75 -8.15 0.11 -3.19
N THR A 76 -8.33 1.35 -3.62
CA THR A 76 -8.67 1.69 -5.01
C THR A 76 -7.73 2.78 -5.50
N ALA A 77 -7.54 2.90 -6.80
CA ALA A 77 -6.74 3.95 -7.39
C ALA A 77 -7.57 4.76 -8.40
N LYS A 78 -7.40 6.08 -8.34
CA LYS A 78 -7.86 7.01 -9.36
C LYS A 78 -6.71 7.96 -9.69
N ASP A 79 -6.36 8.04 -10.96
CA ASP A 79 -5.16 8.75 -11.42
C ASP A 79 -3.91 8.27 -10.68
N ASN A 80 -3.25 9.14 -9.91
CA ASN A 80 -2.11 8.80 -9.07
C ASN A 80 -2.44 8.82 -7.57
N VAL A 81 -3.71 8.74 -7.19
CA VAL A 81 -4.15 8.74 -5.79
C VAL A 81 -4.74 7.39 -5.45
N ILE A 82 -4.15 6.75 -4.44
CA ILE A 82 -4.63 5.52 -3.83
C ILE A 82 -5.50 5.91 -2.63
N THR A 83 -6.72 5.39 -2.58
CA THR A 83 -7.64 5.55 -1.45
C THR A 83 -7.75 4.21 -0.73
N PHE A 84 -7.52 4.24 0.58
CA PHE A 84 -7.63 3.09 1.47
C PHE A 84 -8.99 3.11 2.17
N SER A 85 -9.50 1.91 2.46
CA SER A 85 -10.72 1.69 3.21
C SER A 85 -10.54 0.49 4.13
N SER A 86 -10.99 0.62 5.37
CA SER A 86 -11.02 -0.48 6.32
C SER A 86 -12.40 -0.53 6.97
N ASN A 87 -13.05 -1.69 6.88
CA ASN A 87 -14.33 -1.96 7.51
C ASN A 87 -14.10 -2.57 8.91
N LYS A 88 -14.67 -1.96 9.95
CA LYS A 88 -14.50 -2.43 11.34
C LYS A 88 -15.03 -3.85 11.61
N GLN A 89 -15.97 -4.35 10.81
CA GLN A 89 -16.55 -5.68 10.98
C GLN A 89 -15.74 -6.76 10.24
N GLU A 90 -15.14 -6.43 9.10
CA GLU A 90 -14.44 -7.39 8.23
C GLU A 90 -12.92 -7.36 8.42
N ASP A 91 -12.35 -6.18 8.60
CA ASP A 91 -10.91 -5.95 8.56
C ASP A 91 -10.25 -5.87 9.94
N PHE A 92 -11.04 -5.81 11.02
CA PHE A 92 -10.52 -5.64 12.37
C PHE A 92 -10.59 -6.96 13.14
N ASP A 93 -9.51 -7.25 13.86
CA ASP A 93 -9.44 -8.39 14.77
C ASP A 93 -8.48 -8.09 15.94
N ALA A 94 -8.07 -9.11 16.68
CA ALA A 94 -7.13 -8.95 17.80
C ALA A 94 -5.78 -8.34 17.38
N LYS A 95 -5.36 -8.55 16.13
CA LYS A 95 -4.09 -8.10 15.55
C LYS A 95 -4.26 -6.83 14.71
N TYR A 96 -5.23 -6.79 13.79
CA TYR A 96 -5.45 -5.68 12.88
C TYR A 96 -6.43 -4.67 13.48
N LYS A 97 -5.93 -3.47 13.81
CA LYS A 97 -6.69 -2.44 14.56
C LYS A 97 -6.54 -1.03 14.00
N LEU A 98 -5.64 -0.81 13.05
CA LEU A 98 -5.44 0.51 12.45
C LEU A 98 -6.59 0.85 11.49
N HIS A 99 -7.19 2.02 11.69
CA HIS A 99 -8.29 2.53 10.88
C HIS A 99 -7.77 3.35 9.70
N PHE A 100 -7.65 2.72 8.54
CA PHE A 100 -7.25 3.37 7.29
C PHE A 100 -8.43 3.90 6.48
N ASN A 101 -9.64 3.95 7.06
CA ASN A 101 -10.81 4.38 6.34
C ASN A 101 -10.62 5.83 5.83
N ASN A 102 -10.84 6.04 4.54
CA ASN A 102 -10.63 7.30 3.84
C ASN A 102 -9.19 7.82 3.80
N SER A 103 -8.19 7.05 4.27
CA SER A 103 -6.79 7.44 4.11
C SER A 103 -6.42 7.49 2.62
N LYS A 104 -5.56 8.42 2.23
CA LYS A 104 -5.12 8.60 0.85
C LYS A 104 -3.61 8.69 0.75
N ALA A 105 -3.04 8.04 -0.25
CA ALA A 105 -1.64 8.18 -0.60
C ALA A 105 -1.47 8.52 -2.08
N ARG A 106 -0.50 9.38 -2.39
CA ARG A 106 -0.13 9.70 -3.76
C ARG A 106 0.97 8.78 -4.24
N PHE A 107 0.77 8.14 -5.39
CA PHE A 107 1.80 7.43 -6.11
C PHE A 107 2.71 8.41 -6.84
N VAL A 108 3.98 8.38 -6.47
CA VAL A 108 5.03 9.22 -7.03
C VAL A 108 6.03 8.32 -7.72
N THR A 109 6.16 8.49 -9.02
CA THR A 109 7.14 7.82 -9.87
C THR A 109 7.70 8.82 -10.87
N LYS A 110 8.81 8.48 -11.53
CA LYS A 110 9.36 9.30 -12.60
C LYS A 110 8.34 9.45 -13.71
N ASN A 111 8.08 10.69 -14.14
CA ASN A 111 7.21 10.92 -15.28
C ASN A 111 7.87 10.32 -16.53
N PRO A 112 7.18 9.49 -17.33
CA PRO A 112 7.75 8.94 -18.58
C PRO A 112 8.28 10.00 -19.55
N ARG A 113 7.80 11.26 -19.44
CA ARG A 113 8.24 12.39 -20.25
C ARG A 113 9.45 13.13 -19.67
N ASP A 114 9.83 12.87 -18.42
CA ASP A 114 11.00 13.45 -17.79
C ASP A 114 12.27 12.72 -18.26
N LYS A 115 13.05 13.40 -19.11
CA LYS A 115 14.30 12.91 -19.68
C LYS A 115 15.54 13.23 -18.85
N SER A 116 15.40 13.90 -17.70
CA SER A 116 16.55 14.23 -16.86
C SER A 116 17.18 12.97 -16.24
N ASP A 117 18.45 13.04 -15.86
CA ASP A 117 19.15 11.92 -15.20
C ASP A 117 18.77 11.76 -13.71
N ARG A 118 17.76 12.51 -13.24
CA ARG A 118 17.30 12.43 -11.85
C ARG A 118 16.74 11.04 -11.56
N ILE A 119 17.21 10.45 -10.47
CA ILE A 119 16.71 9.18 -9.93
C ILE A 119 15.53 9.50 -9.01
N ILE A 120 14.32 9.23 -9.48
CA ILE A 120 13.09 9.34 -8.67
C ILE A 120 12.72 7.94 -8.19
N LYS A 121 12.90 7.69 -6.89
CA LYS A 121 12.45 6.44 -6.26
C LYS A 121 10.94 6.40 -6.23
N THR A 122 10.35 5.34 -6.78
CA THR A 122 8.91 5.10 -6.72
C THR A 122 8.47 4.98 -5.26
N LYS A 123 7.42 5.74 -4.88
CA LYS A 123 6.93 5.78 -3.51
C LYS A 123 5.44 6.07 -3.44
N LEU A 124 4.86 5.81 -2.28
CA LEU A 124 3.57 6.30 -1.84
C LEU A 124 3.78 7.34 -0.76
N THR A 125 3.19 8.52 -0.92
CA THR A 125 3.17 9.57 0.11
C THR A 125 1.76 9.66 0.68
N PHE A 126 1.57 9.29 1.94
CA PHE A 126 0.28 9.45 2.61
C PHE A 126 -0.03 10.94 2.78
N VAL A 127 -1.06 11.43 2.09
CA VAL A 127 -1.44 12.86 2.11
C VAL A 127 -2.58 13.13 3.09
N ASP A 128 -3.37 12.11 3.37
CA ASP A 128 -4.56 12.19 4.23
C ASP A 128 -4.74 10.89 5.01
N SER A 129 -5.00 10.98 6.32
CA SER A 129 -5.25 9.83 7.19
C SER A 129 -5.70 10.30 8.57
N GLU A 130 -6.67 9.61 9.16
CA GLU A 130 -7.00 9.79 10.58
C GLU A 130 -5.87 9.32 11.51
N ILE A 131 -5.01 8.42 11.02
CA ILE A 131 -3.83 7.95 11.73
C ILE A 131 -2.73 9.03 11.63
N GLN A 132 -2.67 9.88 12.65
CA GLN A 132 -1.83 11.09 12.68
C GLN A 132 -0.36 10.87 12.27
N TRP A 133 0.28 9.81 12.77
CA TRP A 133 1.70 9.52 12.50
C TRP A 133 1.96 8.92 11.10
N ILE A 134 0.91 8.59 10.35
CA ILE A 134 1.03 8.17 8.94
C ILE A 134 0.93 9.39 8.01
N GLN A 135 0.32 10.49 8.44
CA GLN A 135 0.20 11.66 7.58
C GLN A 135 1.58 12.17 7.17
N ARG A 136 1.80 12.35 5.87
CA ARG A 136 3.09 12.70 5.22
C ARG A 136 4.17 11.63 5.31
N LEU A 137 3.84 10.40 5.72
CA LEU A 137 4.73 9.26 5.61
C LEU A 137 4.95 8.92 4.12
N ASP A 138 6.19 8.86 3.69
CA ASP A 138 6.53 8.15 2.44
C ASP A 138 6.82 6.68 2.74
N VAL A 139 6.41 5.78 1.87
CA VAL A 139 6.91 4.39 1.79
C VAL A 139 7.37 4.11 0.36
N PHE A 140 8.55 3.53 0.20
CA PHE A 140 9.22 3.33 -1.08
C PHE A 140 8.94 1.93 -1.62
N LYS A 141 8.70 1.83 -2.93
CA LYS A 141 8.49 0.54 -3.58
C LYS A 141 9.79 -0.28 -3.55
N ILE A 142 9.67 -1.57 -3.23
CA ILE A 142 10.77 -2.55 -3.21
C ILE A 142 11.04 -3.06 -4.63
#